data_AF-A0A7C9A1B7-F1
#
_entry.id   AF-A0A7C9A1B7-F1
#
_cell.length_a   1.000
_cell.length_b   1.000
_cell.length_c   1.000
_cell.angle_alpha   90.00
_cell.angle_beta   90.00
_cell.angle_gamma   90.00
#
_symmetry.space_group_name_H-M   'P 1'
#
loop_
_entity.id
_entity.type
_entity.pdbx_description
1 polymer ?
#
loop_
_entity_poly.entity_id
_entity_poly.type
_entity_poly.pdbx_seq_one_letter_code
_entity_poly.pdbx_strand_id
1 'polypeptide(L)'
;PQGAEENRGNICIAKTSPSSVVKAYFDQFQNDFTMFLRCRSKELIGGGKMVLTILGRKTNEPYSKESSYMFHLLATVLNNMATEGLIDEEKLNRFNLPFYAPSPTELGFLIE
;
A
#
# COMPACT_ATOMS: atom_id res chain seq x y z
N PRO A 1 -2.04 4.30 -6.64
CA PRO A 1 -2.91 3.34 -7.37
C PRO A 1 -4.03 4.07 -8.12
N GLN A 2 -4.46 3.53 -9.25
CA GLN A 2 -5.67 4.04 -9.94
C GLN A 2 -6.89 3.82 -9.03
N GLY A 3 -7.73 4.84 -8.84
CA GLY A 3 -8.85 4.77 -7.89
C GLY A 3 -8.53 5.30 -6.48
N ALA A 4 -7.33 5.86 -6.27
CA ALA A 4 -6.92 6.50 -5.01
C ALA A 4 -6.97 8.04 -5.05
N GLU A 5 -7.62 8.62 -6.05
CA GLU A 5 -7.68 10.07 -6.28
C GLU A 5 -8.40 10.80 -5.14
N GLU A 6 -9.31 10.11 -4.44
CA GLU A 6 -10.07 10.64 -3.30
C GLU A 6 -9.35 10.50 -1.95
N ASN A 7 -8.06 10.11 -1.92
CA ASN A 7 -7.29 9.96 -0.67
C ASN A 7 -6.79 11.29 -0.08
N ARG A 8 -7.65 12.31 -0.05
CA ARG A 8 -7.27 13.68 0.31
C ARG A 8 -6.72 13.77 1.73
N GLY A 9 -5.70 14.60 1.93
CA GLY A 9 -5.00 14.78 3.20
C GLY A 9 -4.15 13.58 3.63
N ASN A 10 -4.09 12.51 2.85
CA ASN A 10 -3.28 11.32 3.14
C ASN A 10 -2.35 11.03 1.96
N ILE A 11 -1.29 10.28 2.24
CA ILE A 11 -0.34 9.81 1.21
C ILE A 11 -0.28 8.28 1.13
N CYS A 12 -1.03 7.58 1.98
CA CYS A 12 -1.18 6.13 2.03
C CYS A 12 -2.56 5.79 2.59
N ILE A 13 -2.87 4.51 2.76
CA ILE A 13 -4.07 4.10 3.48
C ILE A 13 -4.00 4.64 4.92
N ALA A 14 -5.07 5.32 5.35
CA ALA A 14 -5.25 5.84 6.68
C ALA A 14 -6.70 5.62 7.15
N LYS A 15 -6.97 5.91 8.42
CA LYS A 15 -8.31 5.78 9.02
C LYS A 15 -9.38 6.64 8.31
N THR A 16 -8.96 7.78 7.75
CA THR A 16 -9.84 8.70 7.02
C THR A 16 -9.96 8.38 5.54
N SER A 17 -9.22 7.39 5.04
CA SER A 17 -9.28 6.98 3.64
C SER A 17 -10.62 6.30 3.34
N PRO A 18 -11.29 6.65 2.22
CA PRO A 18 -12.45 5.92 1.74
C PRO A 18 -12.15 4.44 1.48
N SER A 19 -13.18 3.59 1.57
CA SER A 19 -13.05 2.16 1.26
C SER A 19 -12.60 1.89 -0.18
N SER A 20 -12.94 2.77 -1.12
CA SER A 20 -12.47 2.72 -2.51
C SER A 20 -10.95 2.83 -2.61
N VAL A 21 -10.32 3.69 -1.79
CA VAL A 21 -8.86 3.84 -1.74
C VAL A 21 -8.23 2.55 -1.20
N VAL A 22 -8.75 2.00 -0.11
CA VAL A 22 -8.27 0.72 0.44
C VAL A 22 -8.33 -0.39 -0.62
N LYS A 23 -9.45 -0.47 -1.34
CA LYS A 23 -9.62 -1.43 -2.44
C LYS A 23 -8.62 -1.19 -3.57
N ALA A 24 -8.44 0.05 -4.01
CA ALA A 24 -7.51 0.40 -5.08
C ALA A 24 -6.06 -0.01 -4.75
N TYR A 25 -5.64 0.18 -3.50
CA TYR A 25 -4.34 -0.28 -3.02
C TYR A 25 -4.21 -1.81 -3.00
N PHE A 26 -5.24 -2.50 -2.51
CA PHE A 26 -5.26 -3.96 -2.51
C PHE A 26 -5.25 -4.55 -3.93
N ASP A 27 -6.09 -4.04 -4.83
CA ASP A 27 -6.17 -4.49 -6.22
C ASP A 27 -4.80 -4.31 -6.92
N GLN A 28 -4.11 -3.18 -6.68
CA GLN A 28 -2.78 -2.94 -7.22
C GLN A 28 -1.76 -3.96 -6.67
N PHE A 29 -1.76 -4.17 -5.35
CA PHE A 29 -0.88 -5.16 -4.72
C PHE A 29 -1.12 -6.58 -5.25
N GLN A 30 -2.39 -6.99 -5.37
CA GLN A 30 -2.77 -8.28 -5.93
C GLN A 30 -2.22 -8.44 -7.35
N ASN A 31 -2.44 -7.46 -8.21
CA ASN A 31 -1.96 -7.50 -9.60
C ASN A 31 -0.43 -7.61 -9.67
N ASP A 32 0.29 -6.79 -8.90
CA ASP A 32 1.75 -6.74 -8.90
C ASP A 32 2.35 -8.02 -8.31
N PHE A 33 1.79 -8.52 -7.21
CA PHE A 33 2.26 -9.72 -6.54
C PHE A 33 1.98 -10.99 -7.36
N THR A 34 0.79 -11.12 -7.95
CA THR A 34 0.48 -12.21 -8.89
C THR A 34 1.38 -12.15 -10.12
N MET A 35 1.66 -10.95 -10.65
CA MET A 35 2.60 -10.80 -11.75
C MET A 35 4.01 -11.27 -11.37
N PHE A 36 4.49 -10.87 -10.19
CA PHE A 36 5.77 -11.32 -9.64
C PHE A 36 5.84 -12.85 -9.56
N LEU A 37 4.84 -13.49 -8.95
CA LEU A 37 4.79 -14.95 -8.81
C LEU A 37 4.74 -15.65 -10.17
N ARG A 38 3.99 -15.12 -11.14
CA ARG A 38 3.92 -15.65 -12.51
C ARG A 38 5.25 -15.54 -13.27
N CYS A 39 6.01 -14.47 -13.05
CA CYS A 39 7.35 -14.36 -13.62
C CYS A 39 8.29 -15.38 -12.97
N ARG A 40 8.26 -15.47 -11.63
CA ARG A 40 9.10 -16.40 -10.87
C ARG A 40 8.80 -17.87 -11.15
N SER A 41 7.55 -18.24 -11.43
CA SER A 41 7.19 -19.63 -11.74
C SER A 41 7.81 -20.13 -13.04
N LYS A 42 8.11 -19.23 -13.99
CA LYS A 42 8.80 -19.58 -15.26
C LYS A 42 10.30 -19.73 -15.10
N GLU A 43 10.87 -19.06 -14.09
CA GLU A 43 12.32 -19.01 -13.85
C GLU A 43 12.76 -20.06 -12.82
N LEU A 44 11.86 -20.47 -11.93
CA LEU A 44 12.15 -21.43 -10.88
C LEU A 44 12.17 -22.85 -11.44
N ILE A 45 13.26 -23.57 -11.16
CA ILE A 45 13.38 -24.99 -11.51
C ILE A 45 12.37 -25.85 -10.75
N GLY A 46 12.03 -27.02 -11.30
CA GLY A 46 11.19 -28.00 -10.61
C GLY A 46 11.75 -28.39 -9.24
N GLY A 47 10.93 -28.26 -8.19
CA GLY A 47 11.34 -28.48 -6.80
C GLY A 47 12.16 -27.35 -6.16
N GLY A 48 12.43 -26.27 -6.91
CA GLY A 48 13.03 -25.06 -6.38
C GLY A 48 12.14 -24.41 -5.33
N LYS A 49 12.75 -23.65 -4.41
CA LYS A 49 12.06 -22.95 -3.32
C LYS A 49 12.31 -21.46 -3.41
N MET A 50 11.33 -20.69 -2.96
CA MET A 50 11.43 -19.24 -2.82
C MET A 50 11.15 -18.86 -1.37
N VAL A 51 11.98 -17.98 -0.82
CA VAL A 51 11.76 -17.38 0.49
C VAL A 51 11.63 -15.88 0.29
N LEU A 52 10.50 -15.32 0.70
CA LEU A 52 10.21 -13.89 0.59
C LEU A 52 10.14 -13.28 1.98
N THR A 53 10.74 -12.11 2.15
CA THR A 53 10.58 -11.27 3.33
C THR A 53 9.98 -9.95 2.88
N ILE A 54 8.76 -9.65 3.33
CA ILE A 54 8.03 -8.44 2.96
C ILE A 54 7.49 -7.76 4.21
N LEU A 55 7.39 -6.43 4.14
CA LEU A 55 6.66 -5.68 5.16
C LEU A 55 5.17 -6.01 5.03
N GLY A 56 4.54 -6.33 6.14
CA GLY A 56 3.13 -6.69 6.21
C GLY A 56 2.51 -6.23 7.52
N ARG A 57 1.23 -6.57 7.71
CA ARG A 57 0.47 -6.24 8.92
C ARG A 57 -0.05 -7.49 9.59
N LYS A 58 -0.16 -7.49 10.92
CA LYS A 58 -0.62 -8.67 11.67
C LYS A 58 -2.14 -8.86 11.62
N THR A 59 -2.88 -7.76 11.50
CA THR A 59 -4.34 -7.75 11.55
C THR A 59 -4.92 -7.50 10.16
N ASN A 60 -6.20 -7.78 9.99
CA ASN A 60 -6.89 -7.44 8.73
C ASN A 60 -7.20 -5.95 8.60
N GLU A 61 -6.98 -5.16 9.66
CA GLU A 61 -7.19 -3.71 9.66
C GLU A 61 -6.18 -3.01 8.73
N PRO A 62 -6.60 -2.40 7.61
CA PRO A 62 -5.69 -1.89 6.59
C PRO A 62 -4.93 -0.61 7.00
N TYR A 63 -5.35 0.08 8.06
CA TYR A 63 -4.68 1.27 8.63
C TYR A 63 -4.11 1.01 10.04
N SER A 64 -3.77 -0.24 10.37
CA SER A 64 -3.13 -0.56 11.64
C SER A 64 -1.79 0.19 11.80
N LYS A 65 -1.31 0.41 13.03
CA LYS A 65 -0.01 1.07 13.24
C LYS A 65 1.14 0.33 12.56
N GLU A 66 1.08 -1.00 12.52
CA GLU A 66 2.06 -1.83 11.83
C GLU A 66 2.07 -1.64 10.31
N SER A 67 0.92 -1.27 9.72
CA SER A 67 0.77 -1.11 8.27
C SER A 67 1.37 0.18 7.72
N SER A 68 1.29 1.29 8.47
CA SER A 68 1.45 2.63 7.87
C SER A 68 1.91 3.73 8.82
N TYR A 69 2.29 3.44 10.08
CA TYR A 69 2.58 4.48 11.08
C TYR A 69 3.65 5.49 10.64
N MET A 70 4.75 5.03 10.02
CA MET A 70 5.80 5.93 9.53
C MET A 70 5.27 6.88 8.45
N PHE A 71 4.41 6.38 7.56
CA PHE A 71 3.82 7.18 6.49
C PHE A 71 2.73 8.13 6.98
N HIS A 72 2.03 7.77 8.05
CA HIS A 72 1.10 8.69 8.71
C HIS A 72 1.83 9.91 9.27
N LEU A 73 2.98 9.72 9.94
CA LEU A 73 3.80 10.84 10.42
C LEU A 73 4.29 11.73 9.27
N LEU A 74 4.74 11.11 8.17
CA LEU A 74 5.15 11.84 6.97
C LEU A 74 3.98 12.64 6.37
N ALA A 75 2.78 12.04 6.28
CA ALA A 75 1.58 12.73 5.81
C ALA A 75 1.28 13.96 6.66
N THR A 76 1.36 13.84 7.99
CA THR A 76 1.13 14.98 8.91
C THR A 76 2.11 16.13 8.65
N VAL A 77 3.40 15.83 8.51
CA VAL A 77 4.41 16.87 8.22
C VAL A 77 4.14 17.53 6.87
N LEU A 78 3.82 16.74 5.83
CA LEU A 78 3.51 17.28 4.51
C LEU A 78 2.26 18.17 4.52
N ASN A 79 1.20 17.78 5.25
CA ASN A 79 0.01 18.61 5.39
C ASN A 79 0.31 19.94 6.10
N ASN A 80 1.15 19.92 7.15
CA ASN A 80 1.58 21.15 7.81
C ASN A 80 2.35 22.06 6.84
N MET A 81 3.29 21.50 6.07
CA MET A 81 4.02 22.24 5.05
C MET A 81 3.09 22.82 3.97
N ALA A 82 2.04 22.10 3.57
CA ALA A 82 1.05 22.60 2.62
C ALA A 82 0.23 23.75 3.21
N THR A 83 -0.16 23.63 4.48
CA THR A 83 -0.89 24.67 5.22
C THR A 83 -0.05 25.95 5.39
N GLU A 84 1.26 25.80 5.58
CA GLU A 84 2.24 26.90 5.61
C GLU A 84 2.57 27.46 4.22
N GLY A 85 2.03 26.89 3.14
CA GLY A 85 2.29 27.32 1.77
C GLY A 85 3.68 26.95 1.24
N LEU A 86 4.42 26.06 1.92
CA LEU A 86 5.74 25.60 1.50
C LEU A 86 5.68 24.59 0.35
N ILE A 87 4.56 23.87 0.23
CA ILE A 87 4.28 22.95 -0.86
C ILE A 87 2.86 23.14 -1.39
N ASP A 88 2.65 22.71 -2.62
CA ASP A 88 1.35 22.75 -3.30
C ASP A 88 0.40 21.67 -2.73
N GLU A 89 -0.71 22.12 -2.17
CA GLU A 89 -1.73 21.27 -1.55
C GLU A 89 -2.41 20.33 -2.56
N GLU A 90 -2.67 20.79 -3.78
CA GLU A 90 -3.28 19.94 -4.81
C GLU A 90 -2.33 18.83 -5.24
N LYS A 91 -1.03 19.12 -5.34
CA LYS A 91 -0.01 18.09 -5.61
C LYS A 91 0.08 17.10 -4.47
N LEU A 92 0.01 17.55 -3.22
CA LEU A 92 -0.01 16.66 -2.06
C LEU A 92 -1.24 15.75 -2.09
N ASN A 93 -2.43 16.30 -2.33
CA ASN A 93 -3.68 15.54 -2.36
C ASN A 93 -3.72 14.48 -3.48
N ARG A 94 -2.97 14.68 -4.56
CA ARG A 94 -2.82 13.69 -5.65
C ARG A 94 -1.75 12.64 -5.36
N PHE A 95 -0.85 12.92 -4.44
CA PHE A 95 0.30 12.06 -4.15
C PHE A 95 -0.12 10.87 -3.28
N ASN A 96 0.21 9.66 -3.75
CA ASN A 96 -0.05 8.41 -3.05
C ASN A 96 1.19 7.52 -3.16
N LEU A 97 1.70 7.05 -2.03
CA LEU A 97 2.83 6.14 -1.96
C LEU A 97 2.47 4.80 -2.61
N PRO A 98 3.33 4.24 -3.47
CA PRO A 98 3.11 2.93 -4.08
C PRO A 98 3.52 1.81 -3.11
N PHE A 99 2.87 1.77 -1.94
CA PHE A 99 3.17 0.81 -0.88
C PHE A 99 1.89 0.20 -0.32
N TYR A 100 1.92 -1.12 -0.13
CA TYR A 100 0.87 -1.88 0.52
C TYR A 100 1.49 -2.91 1.47
N ALA A 101 1.00 -2.95 2.71
CA ALA A 101 1.41 -3.92 3.71
C ALA A 101 0.32 -5.00 3.83
N PRO A 102 0.44 -6.16 3.16
CA PRO A 102 -0.60 -7.19 3.17
C PRO A 102 -0.72 -7.90 4.53
N SER A 103 -1.89 -8.46 4.81
CA SER A 103 -2.09 -9.36 5.95
C SER A 103 -1.72 -10.81 5.59
N PRO A 104 -1.45 -11.69 6.59
CA PRO A 104 -1.27 -13.11 6.34
C PRO A 104 -2.45 -13.75 5.60
N THR A 105 -3.68 -13.31 5.89
CA THR A 105 -4.88 -13.79 5.22
C THR A 105 -4.87 -13.43 3.74
N GLU A 106 -4.55 -12.18 3.40
CA GLU A 106 -4.43 -11.74 2.00
C GLU A 106 -3.34 -12.49 1.25
N LEU A 107 -2.18 -12.71 1.89
CA LEU A 107 -1.10 -13.48 1.29
C LEU A 107 -1.48 -14.94 1.06
N GLY A 108 -2.19 -15.56 2.01
CA GLY A 108 -2.70 -16.92 1.86
C GLY A 108 -3.58 -17.05 0.61
N PHE A 109 -4.55 -16.15 0.45
CA PHE A 109 -5.43 -16.13 -0.73
C PHE A 109 -4.72 -15.91 -2.08
N LEU A 110 -3.53 -15.29 -2.09
CA LEU A 110 -2.80 -14.99 -3.32
C LEU A 110 -1.76 -16.05 -3.70
N ILE A 111 -1.35 -16.88 -2.75
CA ILE A 111 -0.32 -17.90 -2.94
C ILE A 111 -0.94 -19.30 -3.14
N GLU A 112 -2.10 -19.55 -2.53
CA GLU A 112 -2.91 -20.77 -2.70
C GLU A 112 -3.69 -20.77 -4.01
#